data_AF-A0A1L9TH27-F1
#
_entry.id   AF-A0A1L9TH27-F1
#
_cell.length_a   1.000
_cell.length_b   1.000
_cell.length_c   1.000
_cell.angle_alpha   90.00
_cell.angle_beta   90.00
_cell.angle_gamma   90.00
#
_symmetry.space_group_name_H-M   'P 1'
#
loop_
_entity.id
_entity.type
_entity.pdbx_description
1 polymer ?
#
loop_
_entity_poly.entity_id
_entity_poly.type
_entity_poly.pdbx_seq_one_letter_code
_entity_poly.pdbx_strand_id
1 'polypeptide(L)'
;MAQETLLNNRYLANPNIRVTDSHIYFLRGILSNWHPSPEPFTGERALELCLAQLDTLGIPHPAKDAISTRLVESFSFRRGEQWMMAMKAWLFERDSVPLGESVIDKNSVNELQREMLNIKPFPRAADAQRRGLWESALCRIMRTNSPKSQKMLGRKVPNFRDDLWTKASGAIVVAGCVARAEVDDELKGLYLASGQRVFVEGSRRDRVWGVGLDWKSKEILDKTNWRGSNRLGEAHDDAAGMVRAKTRSSEE
;
A
#
# COMPACT_ATOMS: atom_id res chain seq x y z
N MET A 1 12.14 -6.71 34.65
CA MET A 1 12.93 -7.40 33.62
C MET A 1 12.26 -7.37 32.23
N ALA A 2 11.17 -8.10 31.94
CA ALA A 2 10.57 -8.10 30.58
C ALA A 2 10.09 -6.72 30.07
N GLN A 3 9.50 -5.90 30.93
CA GLN A 3 9.02 -4.55 30.58
C GLN A 3 10.17 -3.53 30.39
N GLU A 4 11.27 -3.71 31.11
CA GLU A 4 12.52 -2.94 30.98
C GLU A 4 13.25 -3.26 29.66
N THR A 5 13.26 -4.53 29.25
CA THR A 5 13.84 -4.96 27.96
C THR A 5 13.05 -4.42 26.77
N LEU A 6 11.73 -4.26 26.91
CA LEU A 6 10.86 -3.66 25.88
C LEU A 6 11.07 -2.16 25.70
N LEU A 7 11.29 -1.43 26.80
CA LEU A 7 11.61 -0.01 26.80
C LEU A 7 12.97 0.30 26.14
N ASN A 8 13.89 -0.67 26.14
CA ASN A 8 15.23 -0.54 25.55
C ASN A 8 15.32 -0.97 24.08
N ASN A 9 14.23 -1.48 23.47
CA ASN A 9 14.25 -1.79 22.04
C ASN A 9 14.05 -0.52 21.21
N ARG A 10 15.09 -0.10 20.49
CA ARG A 10 15.09 1.15 19.69
C ARG A 10 13.92 1.27 18.70
N TYR A 11 13.41 0.14 18.19
CA TYR A 11 12.31 0.14 17.24
C TYR A 11 10.94 0.31 17.92
N LEU A 12 10.81 -0.11 19.17
CA LEU A 12 9.59 0.09 19.98
C LEU A 12 9.59 1.44 20.70
N ALA A 13 10.77 2.03 20.93
CA ALA A 13 10.96 3.38 21.46
C ALA A 13 10.72 4.46 20.40
N ASN A 14 9.54 4.49 19.79
CA ASN A 14 9.18 5.41 18.70
C ASN A 14 8.05 6.38 19.14
N PRO A 15 8.23 7.71 19.02
CA PRO A 15 7.25 8.70 19.51
C PRO A 15 5.94 8.74 18.70
N ASN A 16 5.88 8.03 17.56
CA ASN A 16 4.69 7.95 16.72
C ASN A 16 3.83 6.70 16.99
N ILE A 17 4.27 5.82 17.90
CA ILE A 17 3.51 4.65 18.32
C ILE A 17 3.34 4.65 19.84
N ARG A 18 2.36 3.88 20.32
CA ARG A 18 2.17 3.56 21.73
C ARG A 18 2.17 2.05 21.88
N VAL A 19 3.13 1.54 22.64
CA VAL A 19 3.32 0.10 22.84
C VAL A 19 2.73 -0.32 24.18
N THR A 20 2.04 -1.45 24.19
CA THR A 20 1.58 -2.19 25.38
C THR A 20 2.11 -3.62 25.31
N ASP A 21 1.77 -4.47 26.27
CA ASP A 21 2.20 -5.87 26.23
C ASP A 21 1.60 -6.64 25.04
N SER A 22 0.40 -6.24 24.58
CA SER A 22 -0.36 -6.94 23.55
C SER A 22 -0.62 -6.15 22.26
N HIS A 23 -0.41 -4.83 22.25
CA HIS A 23 -0.76 -3.97 21.11
C HIS A 23 0.29 -2.90 20.81
N ILE A 24 0.35 -2.49 19.54
CA ILE A 24 1.05 -1.30 19.05
C ILE A 24 0.02 -0.37 18.40
N TYR A 25 -0.28 0.75 19.06
CA TYR A 25 -1.21 1.76 18.55
C TYR A 25 -0.47 2.84 17.77
N PHE A 26 -1.01 3.26 16.63
CA PHE A 26 -0.41 4.29 15.78
C PHE A 26 -1.47 5.13 15.06
N LEU A 27 -1.04 6.25 14.48
CA LEU A 27 -1.85 7.09 13.59
C LEU A 27 -1.01 7.71 12.46
N ARG A 28 0.27 7.95 12.75
CA ARG A 28 1.24 8.62 11.89
C ARG A 28 2.58 7.91 11.97
N GLY A 29 3.59 8.46 11.31
CA GLY A 29 4.94 7.87 11.29
C GLY A 29 4.95 6.60 10.44
N ILE A 30 5.95 5.75 10.66
CA ILE A 30 6.31 4.67 9.74
C ILE A 30 5.18 3.68 9.42
N LEU A 31 4.24 3.45 10.33
CA LEU A 31 3.07 2.59 10.10
C LEU A 31 1.93 3.28 9.34
N SER A 32 1.96 4.61 9.14
CA SER A 32 0.93 5.28 8.34
C SER A 32 1.20 5.13 6.84
N ASN A 33 0.16 4.82 6.07
CA ASN A 33 0.22 4.80 4.60
C ASN A 33 0.62 6.16 3.98
N TRP A 34 0.54 7.25 4.74
CA TRP A 34 0.92 8.60 4.31
C TRP A 34 2.41 8.90 4.54
N HIS A 35 3.08 8.07 5.33
CA HIS A 35 4.49 8.24 5.64
C HIS A 35 5.37 7.80 4.46
N PRO A 36 6.27 8.67 3.97
CA PRO A 36 7.22 8.27 2.94
C PRO A 36 8.24 7.28 3.49
N SER A 37 8.45 6.20 2.75
CA SER A 37 9.62 5.34 2.89
C SER A 37 10.88 6.14 2.53
N PRO A 38 11.98 6.01 3.32
CA PRO A 38 13.27 6.62 2.99
C PRO A 38 13.75 6.16 1.61
N GLU A 39 13.73 4.84 1.37
CA GLU A 39 13.99 4.23 0.07
C GLU A 39 12.69 3.80 -0.61
N PRO A 40 12.51 4.05 -1.91
CA PRO A 40 11.31 3.63 -2.60
C PRO A 40 11.32 2.10 -2.80
N PHE A 41 10.15 1.48 -2.68
CA PHE A 41 9.97 0.06 -3.03
C PHE A 41 9.49 -0.05 -4.48
N THR A 42 9.90 -1.11 -5.18
CA THR A 42 9.52 -1.30 -6.58
C THR A 42 8.10 -1.84 -6.71
N GLY A 43 7.39 -1.37 -7.72
CA GLY A 43 6.08 -1.90 -8.08
C GLY A 43 6.16 -3.33 -8.56
N GLU A 44 7.25 -3.75 -9.20
CA GLU A 44 7.53 -5.15 -9.55
C GLU A 44 7.41 -6.06 -8.32
N ARG A 45 8.15 -5.76 -7.25
CA ARG A 45 8.14 -6.58 -6.03
C ARG A 45 6.79 -6.56 -5.32
N ALA A 46 6.16 -5.39 -5.24
CA ALA A 46 4.83 -5.26 -4.63
C ALA A 46 3.75 -5.99 -5.46
N LEU A 47 3.83 -5.96 -6.79
CA LEU A 47 2.93 -6.72 -7.66
C LEU A 47 3.12 -8.22 -7.53
N GLU A 48 4.36 -8.72 -7.50
CA GLU A 48 4.66 -10.14 -7.32
C GLU A 48 3.94 -10.70 -6.08
N LEU A 49 4.07 -10.00 -4.94
CA LEU A 49 3.41 -10.34 -3.68
C LEU A 49 1.89 -10.21 -3.75
N CYS A 50 1.39 -9.19 -4.45
CA CYS A 50 -0.04 -8.91 -4.58
C CYS A 50 -0.75 -9.94 -5.46
N LEU A 51 -0.21 -10.23 -6.64
CA LEU A 51 -0.82 -11.12 -7.63
C LEU A 51 -1.02 -12.53 -7.07
N ALA A 52 -0.01 -13.08 -6.36
CA ALA A 52 -0.14 -14.39 -5.72
C ALA A 52 -1.34 -14.47 -4.75
N GLN A 53 -1.63 -13.39 -4.03
CA GLN A 53 -2.77 -13.33 -3.12
C GLN A 53 -4.10 -13.09 -3.86
N LEU A 54 -4.12 -12.23 -4.88
CA LEU A 54 -5.32 -11.99 -5.68
C LEU A 54 -5.76 -13.25 -6.44
N ASP A 55 -4.81 -14.03 -6.97
CA ASP A 55 -5.05 -15.33 -7.60
C ASP A 55 -5.69 -16.31 -6.60
N THR A 56 -5.15 -16.39 -5.37
CA THR A 56 -5.69 -17.24 -4.30
C THR A 56 -7.13 -16.84 -3.91
N LEU A 57 -7.42 -15.54 -3.93
CA LEU A 57 -8.75 -15.01 -3.64
C LEU A 57 -9.72 -15.08 -4.83
N GLY A 58 -9.27 -15.54 -6.00
CA GLY A 58 -10.07 -15.57 -7.23
C GLY A 58 -10.51 -14.18 -7.69
N ILE A 59 -9.72 -13.14 -7.41
CA ILE A 59 -10.03 -11.76 -7.78
C ILE A 59 -9.58 -11.54 -9.23
N PRO A 60 -10.49 -11.27 -10.18
CA PRO A 60 -10.08 -10.98 -11.55
C PRO A 60 -9.28 -9.68 -11.55
N HIS A 61 -8.16 -9.64 -12.29
CA HIS A 61 -7.28 -8.49 -12.36
C HIS A 61 -6.60 -8.41 -13.75
N PRO A 62 -6.01 -7.25 -14.13
CA PRO A 62 -5.25 -7.14 -15.37
C PRO A 62 -4.19 -8.23 -15.55
N ALA A 63 -3.95 -8.65 -16.80
CA ALA A 63 -2.91 -9.61 -17.15
C ALA A 63 -1.49 -9.07 -16.84
N LYS A 64 -0.51 -9.97 -16.70
CA LYS A 64 0.89 -9.60 -16.39
C LYS A 64 1.54 -8.75 -17.47
N ASP A 65 1.12 -8.89 -18.71
CA ASP A 65 1.62 -8.16 -19.88
C ASP A 65 0.75 -6.96 -20.27
N ALA A 66 -0.34 -6.69 -19.54
CA ALA A 66 -1.13 -5.48 -19.75
C ALA A 66 -0.28 -4.22 -19.51
N ILE A 67 -0.46 -3.18 -20.33
CA ILE A 67 0.24 -1.89 -20.18
C ILE A 67 0.10 -1.34 -18.76
N SER A 68 -1.09 -1.43 -18.17
CA SER A 68 -1.37 -0.99 -16.80
C SER A 68 -0.49 -1.69 -15.78
N THR A 69 -0.33 -3.02 -15.90
CA THR A 69 0.55 -3.82 -15.05
C THR A 69 2.02 -3.48 -15.27
N ARG A 70 2.47 -3.32 -16.53
CA ARG A 70 3.85 -2.92 -16.84
C ARG A 70 4.21 -1.54 -16.32
N LEU A 71 3.27 -0.59 -16.34
CA LEU A 71 3.46 0.73 -15.77
C LEU A 71 3.63 0.69 -14.25
N VAL A 72 2.81 -0.11 -13.56
CA VAL A 72 2.95 -0.30 -12.12
C VAL A 72 4.27 -1.01 -11.79
N GLU A 73 4.60 -2.09 -12.49
CA GLU A 73 5.82 -2.89 -12.32
C GLU A 73 7.09 -2.04 -12.40
N SER A 74 7.16 -1.17 -13.41
CA SER A 74 8.31 -0.29 -13.65
C SER A 74 8.39 0.92 -12.70
N PHE A 75 7.36 1.18 -11.89
CA PHE A 75 7.30 2.37 -11.03
C PHE A 75 7.83 2.10 -9.62
N SER A 76 8.45 3.11 -9.01
CA SER A 76 8.92 3.02 -7.63
C SER A 76 8.04 3.87 -6.71
N PHE A 77 7.45 3.22 -5.71
CA PHE A 77 6.53 3.84 -4.77
C PHE A 77 7.26 4.26 -3.50
N ARG A 78 6.92 5.45 -2.99
CA ARG A 78 7.42 5.93 -1.68
C ARG A 78 6.40 5.82 -0.56
N ARG A 79 5.12 5.61 -0.86
CA ARG A 79 4.04 5.64 0.16
C ARG A 79 3.05 4.52 -0.08
N GLY A 80 2.53 3.96 1.02
CA GLY A 80 1.44 2.99 0.98
C GLY A 80 0.18 3.57 0.31
N GLU A 81 -0.14 4.85 0.55
CA GLU A 81 -1.31 5.51 -0.07
C GLU A 81 -1.17 5.59 -1.60
N GLN A 82 0.02 5.88 -2.12
CA GLN A 82 0.25 5.94 -3.57
C GLN A 82 0.06 4.57 -4.22
N TRP A 83 0.66 3.54 -3.61
CA TRP A 83 0.52 2.16 -4.02
C TRP A 83 -0.95 1.72 -3.98
N MET A 84 -1.61 1.88 -2.84
CA MET A 84 -2.99 1.46 -2.63
C MET A 84 -3.96 2.12 -3.61
N MET A 85 -3.82 3.43 -3.86
CA MET A 85 -4.68 4.15 -4.79
C MET A 85 -4.34 3.83 -6.26
N ALA A 86 -3.07 3.63 -6.60
CA ALA A 86 -2.67 3.18 -7.93
C ALA A 86 -3.23 1.79 -8.22
N MET A 87 -3.14 0.86 -7.28
CA MET A 87 -3.69 -0.49 -7.41
C MET A 87 -5.22 -0.50 -7.47
N LYS A 88 -5.88 0.43 -6.78
CA LYS A 88 -7.31 0.65 -6.96
C LYS A 88 -7.66 1.03 -8.40
N ALA A 89 -6.93 2.00 -8.97
CA ALA A 89 -7.13 2.41 -10.35
C ALA A 89 -6.80 1.27 -11.33
N TRP A 90 -5.67 0.59 -11.14
CA TRP A 90 -5.27 -0.58 -11.92
C TRP A 90 -6.35 -1.67 -11.94
N LEU A 91 -6.98 -1.96 -10.79
CA LEU A 91 -8.01 -3.00 -10.71
C LEU A 91 -9.32 -2.63 -11.40
N PHE A 92 -9.76 -1.36 -11.31
CA PHE A 92 -11.09 -0.93 -11.77
C PHE A 92 -11.10 -0.22 -13.13
N GLU A 93 -9.98 0.36 -13.56
CA GLU A 93 -9.84 0.92 -14.90
C GLU A 93 -9.43 -0.13 -15.95
N ARG A 94 -9.30 -1.40 -15.55
CA ARG A 94 -8.83 -2.49 -16.44
C ARG A 94 -9.65 -2.65 -17.73
N ASP A 95 -10.95 -2.41 -17.66
CA ASP A 95 -11.88 -2.57 -18.78
C ASP A 95 -12.07 -1.23 -19.54
N SER A 96 -11.39 -0.17 -19.09
CA SER A 96 -11.37 1.14 -19.75
C SER A 96 -10.27 1.21 -20.80
N VAL A 97 -10.57 1.80 -21.95
CA VAL A 97 -9.59 2.11 -23.00
C VAL A 97 -8.45 2.97 -22.40
N PRO A 98 -7.14 2.66 -22.57
CA PRO A 98 -6.47 1.47 -23.12
C PRO A 98 -5.68 0.68 -22.04
N LEU A 99 -6.21 0.60 -20.82
CA LEU A 99 -5.56 -0.11 -19.71
C LEU A 99 -5.76 -1.63 -19.78
N GLY A 100 -6.75 -2.08 -20.56
CA GLY A 100 -7.04 -3.47 -20.89
C GLY A 100 -6.48 -3.89 -22.25
N GLU A 101 -5.51 -4.80 -22.23
CA GLU A 101 -5.19 -5.75 -23.31
C GLU A 101 -4.43 -5.25 -24.55
N SER A 102 -3.92 -4.02 -24.58
CA SER A 102 -2.87 -3.68 -25.57
C SER A 102 -1.53 -4.23 -25.07
N VAL A 103 -0.96 -5.23 -25.75
CA VAL A 103 0.38 -5.75 -25.43
C VAL A 103 1.42 -4.82 -26.04
N ILE A 104 2.39 -4.37 -25.24
CA ILE A 104 3.53 -3.58 -25.71
C ILE A 104 4.82 -4.36 -25.44
N ASP A 105 5.78 -4.33 -26.37
CA ASP A 105 7.07 -4.96 -26.15
C ASP A 105 7.85 -4.25 -25.01
N LYS A 106 8.78 -4.96 -24.37
CA LYS A 106 9.52 -4.46 -23.20
C LYS A 106 10.33 -3.17 -23.48
N ASN A 107 10.82 -2.97 -24.71
CA ASN A 107 11.62 -1.78 -25.03
C ASN A 107 10.73 -0.52 -25.11
N SER A 108 9.50 -0.70 -25.61
CA SER A 108 8.49 0.35 -25.70
C SER A 108 7.89 0.76 -24.34
N VAL A 109 7.93 -0.12 -23.32
CA VAL A 109 7.44 0.19 -21.95
C VAL A 109 8.20 1.36 -21.32
N ASN A 110 9.52 1.42 -21.46
CA ASN A 110 10.35 2.44 -20.79
C ASN A 110 10.12 3.85 -21.36
N GLU A 111 9.86 3.95 -22.66
CA GLU A 111 9.49 5.23 -23.28
C GLU A 111 8.08 5.63 -22.87
N LEU A 112 7.12 4.70 -22.97
CA LEU A 112 5.74 4.93 -22.54
C LEU A 112 5.68 5.36 -21.08
N GLN A 113 6.43 4.71 -20.20
CA GLN A 113 6.47 5.05 -18.79
C GLN A 113 6.98 6.48 -18.57
N ARG A 114 8.11 6.85 -19.20
CA ARG A 114 8.66 8.22 -19.13
C ARG A 114 7.65 9.25 -19.58
N GLU A 115 6.88 8.94 -20.61
CA GLU A 115 5.85 9.82 -21.15
C GLU A 115 4.64 9.94 -20.23
N MET A 116 4.09 8.79 -19.78
CA MET A 116 2.90 8.71 -18.94
C MET A 116 3.12 9.26 -17.53
N LEU A 117 4.35 9.21 -17.03
CA LEU A 117 4.71 9.69 -15.70
C LEU A 117 5.32 11.09 -15.71
N ASN A 118 5.42 11.73 -16.89
CA ASN A 118 5.84 13.10 -16.99
C ASN A 118 4.78 14.06 -16.43
N ILE A 119 5.22 15.01 -15.61
CA ILE A 119 4.36 16.04 -15.01
C ILE A 119 3.96 17.11 -16.04
N LYS A 120 4.74 17.27 -17.11
CA LYS A 120 4.41 18.20 -18.20
C LYS A 120 3.10 17.80 -18.89
N PRO A 121 2.28 18.77 -19.32
CA PRO A 121 1.06 18.48 -20.07
C PRO A 121 1.34 17.60 -21.28
N PHE A 122 0.48 16.61 -21.48
CA PHE A 122 0.62 15.69 -22.60
C PHE A 122 0.46 16.44 -23.94
N PRO A 123 1.29 16.16 -24.97
CA PRO A 123 1.24 16.91 -26.23
C PRO A 123 -0.14 16.87 -26.89
N ARG A 124 -0.63 18.03 -27.37
CA ARG A 124 -1.94 18.11 -28.05
C ARG A 124 -2.02 17.29 -29.34
N ALA A 125 -0.87 17.03 -29.98
CA ALA A 125 -0.76 16.24 -31.20
C ALA A 125 -0.59 14.73 -30.94
N ALA A 126 -0.49 14.29 -29.69
CA ALA A 126 -0.33 12.88 -29.38
C ALA A 126 -1.62 12.09 -29.65
N ASP A 127 -1.45 10.80 -29.95
CA ASP A 127 -2.54 9.90 -30.28
C ASP A 127 -3.56 9.77 -29.12
N ALA A 128 -4.81 9.50 -29.48
CA ALA A 128 -5.92 9.44 -28.53
C ALA A 128 -5.72 8.36 -27.45
N GLN A 129 -5.02 7.28 -27.80
CA GLN A 129 -4.76 6.16 -26.89
C GLN A 129 -3.79 6.59 -25.78
N ARG A 130 -2.63 7.15 -26.12
CA ARG A 130 -1.67 7.66 -25.14
C ARG A 130 -2.26 8.79 -24.30
N ARG A 131 -3.13 9.63 -24.89
CA ARG A 131 -3.87 10.63 -24.12
C ARG A 131 -4.78 9.99 -23.07
N GLY A 132 -5.58 8.99 -23.45
CA GLY A 132 -6.43 8.27 -22.52
C GLY A 132 -5.65 7.64 -21.37
N LEU A 133 -4.50 7.04 -21.68
CA LEU A 133 -3.59 6.49 -20.67
C LEU A 133 -3.04 7.57 -19.74
N TRP A 134 -2.57 8.69 -20.30
CA TRP A 134 -2.07 9.81 -19.50
C TRP A 134 -3.16 10.39 -18.58
N GLU A 135 -4.41 10.47 -19.04
CA GLU A 135 -5.56 11.00 -18.29
C GLU A 135 -6.16 10.00 -17.27
N SER A 136 -5.80 8.72 -17.36
CA SER A 136 -6.26 7.67 -16.43
C SER A 136 -6.03 8.01 -14.97
N ALA A 137 -6.89 7.49 -14.08
CA ALA A 137 -6.68 7.64 -12.65
C ALA A 137 -5.35 7.03 -12.21
N LEU A 138 -4.97 5.88 -12.78
CA LEU A 138 -3.70 5.20 -12.52
C LEU A 138 -2.49 6.12 -12.73
N CYS A 139 -2.31 6.65 -13.94
CA CYS A 139 -1.16 7.49 -14.24
C CYS A 139 -1.21 8.82 -13.46
N ARG A 140 -2.40 9.41 -13.27
CA ARG A 140 -2.55 10.62 -12.45
C ARG A 140 -2.14 10.40 -10.99
N ILE A 141 -2.46 9.24 -10.41
CA ILE A 141 -2.07 8.87 -9.04
C ILE A 141 -0.56 8.66 -8.94
N MET A 142 0.03 7.93 -9.89
CA MET A 142 1.47 7.68 -9.93
C MET A 142 2.29 8.96 -10.13
N ARG A 143 1.78 9.94 -10.89
CA ARG A 143 2.45 11.24 -11.09
C ARG A 143 2.48 12.15 -9.87
N THR A 144 1.56 11.98 -8.91
CA THR A 144 1.49 12.88 -7.74
C THR A 144 2.20 12.30 -6.53
N ASN A 145 2.99 13.14 -5.85
CA ASN A 145 3.66 12.79 -4.59
C ASN A 145 2.87 13.17 -3.33
N SER A 146 1.69 13.80 -3.49
CA SER A 146 0.86 14.24 -2.37
C SER A 146 -0.13 13.15 -1.97
N PRO A 147 -0.07 12.59 -0.75
CA PRO A 147 -1.01 11.56 -0.31
C PRO A 147 -2.47 12.06 -0.29
N LYS A 148 -2.69 13.36 -0.02
CA LYS A 148 -4.01 13.98 -0.13
C LYS A 148 -4.54 13.94 -1.57
N SER A 149 -3.68 14.21 -2.55
CA SER A 149 -4.05 14.16 -3.97
C SER A 149 -4.28 12.72 -4.44
N GLN A 150 -3.43 11.78 -4.02
CA GLN A 150 -3.57 10.35 -4.29
C GLN A 150 -4.93 9.84 -3.78
N LYS A 151 -5.27 10.13 -2.52
CA LYS A 151 -6.55 9.75 -1.91
C LYS A 151 -7.74 10.38 -2.63
N MET A 152 -7.63 11.65 -3.03
CA MET A 152 -8.67 12.35 -3.79
C MET A 152 -8.91 11.71 -5.16
N LEU A 153 -7.83 11.36 -5.88
CA LEU A 153 -7.93 10.71 -7.19
C LEU A 153 -8.47 9.28 -7.05
N GLY A 154 -8.05 8.53 -6.04
CA GLY A 154 -8.54 7.19 -5.74
C GLY A 154 -10.03 7.12 -5.38
N ARG A 155 -10.63 8.24 -4.93
CA ARG A 155 -12.09 8.37 -4.75
C ARG A 155 -12.85 8.57 -6.06
N LYS A 156 -12.16 8.93 -7.15
CA LYS A 156 -12.73 9.22 -8.48
C LYS A 156 -12.38 8.16 -9.52
N VAL A 157 -11.86 7.01 -9.09
CA VAL A 157 -11.57 5.88 -9.98
C VAL A 157 -12.89 5.41 -10.62
N PRO A 158 -12.99 5.33 -11.96
CA PRO A 158 -14.19 4.88 -12.63
C PRO A 158 -14.40 3.37 -12.43
N ASN A 159 -15.62 2.90 -12.69
CA ASN A 159 -16.02 1.48 -12.57
C ASN A 159 -15.74 0.86 -11.19
N PHE A 160 -15.64 1.69 -10.14
CA PHE A 160 -15.37 1.23 -8.79
C PHE A 160 -16.48 0.31 -8.29
N ARG A 161 -16.09 -0.87 -7.81
CA ARG A 161 -16.97 -1.85 -7.19
C ARG A 161 -16.54 -2.12 -5.75
N ASP A 162 -17.37 -1.71 -4.81
CA ASP A 162 -17.06 -1.79 -3.37
C ASP A 162 -16.95 -3.24 -2.87
N ASP A 163 -17.77 -4.14 -3.42
CA ASP A 163 -17.76 -5.58 -3.10
C ASP A 163 -16.41 -6.23 -3.48
N LEU A 164 -15.90 -5.89 -4.67
CA LEU A 164 -14.60 -6.39 -5.15
C LEU A 164 -13.45 -5.74 -4.38
N TRP A 165 -13.53 -4.42 -4.15
CA TRP A 165 -12.49 -3.69 -3.43
C TRP A 165 -12.35 -4.16 -1.98
N THR A 166 -13.47 -4.45 -1.32
CA THR A 166 -13.48 -4.94 0.05
C THR A 166 -12.71 -6.26 0.16
N LYS A 167 -12.81 -7.14 -0.83
CA LYS A 167 -12.04 -8.41 -0.89
C LYS A 167 -10.57 -8.20 -1.27
N ALA A 168 -10.28 -7.36 -2.26
CA ALA A 168 -8.94 -7.21 -2.84
C ALA A 168 -7.99 -6.31 -2.02
N SER A 169 -8.52 -5.28 -1.36
CA SER A 169 -7.69 -4.21 -0.79
C SER A 169 -6.81 -4.65 0.38
N GLY A 170 -7.19 -5.69 1.12
CA GLY A 170 -6.33 -6.27 2.17
C GLY A 170 -5.03 -6.78 1.58
N ALA A 171 -5.12 -7.69 0.61
CA ALA A 171 -3.97 -8.27 -0.10
C ALA A 171 -3.08 -7.20 -0.75
N ILE A 172 -3.70 -6.19 -1.38
CA ILE A 172 -2.99 -5.05 -1.97
C ILE A 172 -2.19 -4.31 -0.91
N VAL A 173 -2.78 -3.95 0.23
CA VAL A 173 -2.09 -3.18 1.27
C VAL A 173 -0.99 -4.02 1.92
N VAL A 174 -1.24 -5.29 2.21
CA VAL A 174 -0.23 -6.23 2.75
C VAL A 174 0.99 -6.30 1.82
N ALA A 175 0.78 -6.49 0.52
CA ALA A 175 1.87 -6.57 -0.45
C ALA A 175 2.74 -5.30 -0.46
N GLY A 176 2.12 -4.12 -0.40
CA GLY A 176 2.83 -2.84 -0.29
C GLY A 176 3.58 -2.69 1.04
N CYS A 177 2.99 -3.14 2.15
CA CYS A 177 3.61 -3.13 3.47
C CYS A 177 4.85 -4.04 3.54
N VAL A 178 4.79 -5.22 2.94
CA VAL A 178 5.92 -6.16 2.85
C VAL A 178 7.02 -5.60 1.95
N ALA A 179 6.68 -5.18 0.72
CA ALA A 179 7.66 -4.62 -0.22
C ALA A 179 8.37 -3.38 0.36
N ARG A 180 7.65 -2.52 1.09
CA ARG A 180 8.25 -1.39 1.80
C ARG A 180 9.20 -1.86 2.92
N ALA A 181 8.81 -2.85 3.72
CA ALA A 181 9.66 -3.37 4.79
C ALA A 181 10.91 -4.11 4.27
N GLU A 182 10.93 -4.55 3.02
CA GLU A 182 12.13 -5.12 2.41
C GLU A 182 13.21 -4.06 2.10
N VAL A 183 12.84 -2.77 1.99
CA VAL A 183 13.77 -1.66 1.69
C VAL A 183 13.87 -0.61 2.81
N ASP A 184 12.98 -0.66 3.79
CA ASP A 184 12.94 0.25 4.94
C ASP A 184 13.34 -0.51 6.22
N ASP A 185 14.61 -0.38 6.61
CA ASP A 185 15.18 -1.07 7.78
C ASP A 185 14.51 -0.69 9.11
N GLU A 186 13.96 0.52 9.22
CA GLU A 186 13.24 0.94 10.44
C GLU A 186 11.91 0.21 10.54
N LEU A 187 11.18 0.07 9.42
CA LEU A 187 9.92 -0.68 9.38
C LEU A 187 10.17 -2.17 9.60
N LYS A 188 11.20 -2.73 8.94
CA LYS A 188 11.62 -4.12 9.13
C LYS A 188 11.94 -4.39 10.59
N GLY A 189 12.78 -3.55 11.19
CA GLY A 189 13.15 -3.66 12.60
C GLY A 189 11.94 -3.59 13.54
N LEU A 190 10.98 -2.71 13.25
CA LEU A 190 9.72 -2.63 14.00
C LEU A 190 8.89 -3.92 13.89
N TYR A 191 8.77 -4.53 12.70
CA TYR A 191 8.07 -5.80 12.51
C TYR A 191 8.74 -6.99 13.20
N LEU A 192 10.07 -7.02 13.24
CA LEU A 192 10.82 -8.02 13.98
C LEU A 192 10.65 -7.82 15.49
N ALA A 193 10.71 -6.57 15.96
CA ALA A 193 10.56 -6.21 17.36
C ALA A 193 9.12 -6.29 17.89
N SER A 194 8.10 -6.28 17.03
CA SER A 194 6.70 -6.26 17.45
C SER A 194 6.30 -7.53 18.20
N GLY A 195 6.95 -8.66 17.91
CA GLY A 195 6.60 -9.97 18.46
C GLY A 195 5.17 -10.36 18.07
N GLN A 196 4.35 -10.73 19.06
CA GLN A 196 2.95 -11.11 18.88
C GLN A 196 1.96 -9.94 19.11
N ARG A 197 2.45 -8.69 19.20
CA ARG A 197 1.57 -7.54 19.40
C ARG A 197 0.73 -7.24 18.17
N VAL A 198 -0.53 -6.94 18.39
CA VAL A 198 -1.49 -6.52 17.36
C VAL A 198 -1.29 -5.05 17.02
N PHE A 199 -1.20 -4.72 15.73
CA PHE A 199 -1.14 -3.34 15.26
C PHE A 199 -2.54 -2.70 15.22
N VAL A 200 -2.66 -1.44 15.67
CA VAL A 200 -3.94 -0.74 15.76
C VAL A 200 -3.83 0.70 15.24
N GLU A 201 -4.55 1.01 14.15
CA GLU A 201 -4.65 2.37 13.64
C GLU A 201 -5.73 3.17 14.39
N GLY A 202 -5.31 4.02 15.32
CA GLY A 202 -6.16 4.88 16.14
C GLY A 202 -6.52 6.20 15.48
N SER A 203 -7.29 6.14 14.39
CA SER A 203 -7.92 7.29 13.75
C SER A 203 -9.37 7.50 14.21
N ARG A 204 -9.70 8.70 14.72
CA ARG A 204 -11.09 9.06 15.08
C ARG A 204 -12.02 9.12 13.87
N ARG A 205 -11.47 9.36 12.68
CA ARG A 205 -12.24 9.65 11.46
C ARG A 205 -12.37 8.44 10.54
N ASP A 206 -11.36 7.57 10.52
CA ASP A 206 -11.36 6.38 9.66
C ASP A 206 -11.89 5.18 10.44
N ARG A 207 -13.00 4.62 9.98
CA ARG A 207 -13.64 3.43 10.56
C ARG A 207 -13.47 2.19 9.68
N VAL A 208 -12.83 2.32 8.52
CA VAL A 208 -12.55 1.19 7.63
C VAL A 208 -11.13 0.72 7.89
N TRP A 209 -10.16 1.62 7.80
CA TRP A 209 -8.75 1.30 8.00
C TRP A 209 -8.32 1.40 9.47
N GLY A 210 -9.00 2.25 10.24
CA GLY A 210 -8.78 2.42 11.68
C GLY A 210 -9.95 2.02 12.56
N VAL A 211 -9.76 2.15 13.88
CA VAL A 211 -10.72 1.72 14.90
C VAL A 211 -11.77 2.77 15.26
N GLY A 212 -11.74 3.96 14.66
CA GLY A 212 -12.68 5.04 14.98
C GLY A 212 -12.45 5.72 16.34
N LEU A 213 -11.28 5.50 16.97
CA LEU A 213 -10.87 6.10 18.24
C LEU A 213 -9.50 6.76 18.10
N ASP A 214 -9.18 7.70 18.98
CA ASP A 214 -7.85 8.33 19.00
C ASP A 214 -6.79 7.37 19.55
N TRP A 215 -5.66 7.22 18.87
CA TRP A 215 -4.56 6.33 19.28
C TRP A 215 -3.98 6.61 20.67
N LYS A 216 -4.16 7.83 21.20
CA LYS A 216 -3.76 8.20 22.56
C LYS A 216 -4.89 8.06 23.59
N SER A 217 -6.11 7.79 23.16
CA SER A 217 -7.24 7.59 24.08
C SER A 217 -6.97 6.43 25.03
N LYS A 218 -7.56 6.48 26.24
CA LYS A 218 -7.60 5.31 27.12
C LYS A 218 -8.66 4.31 26.66
N GLU A 219 -9.74 4.78 26.04
CA GLU A 219 -10.85 3.95 25.54
C GLU A 219 -10.40 2.94 24.48
N ILE A 220 -9.37 3.28 23.69
CA ILE A 220 -8.84 2.42 22.62
C ILE A 220 -8.25 1.10 23.15
N LEU A 221 -7.87 1.05 24.43
CA LEU A 221 -7.32 -0.14 25.06
C LEU A 221 -8.36 -1.25 25.22
N ASP A 222 -9.64 -0.90 25.25
CA ASP A 222 -10.75 -1.84 25.30
C ASP A 222 -11.34 -1.99 23.90
N LYS A 223 -11.13 -3.18 23.32
CA LYS A 223 -11.59 -3.53 21.97
C LYS A 223 -13.10 -3.39 21.81
N THR A 224 -13.90 -3.49 22.89
CA THR A 224 -15.35 -3.32 22.83
C THR A 224 -15.77 -1.88 22.50
N ASN A 225 -14.88 -0.91 22.71
CA ASN A 225 -15.11 0.49 22.33
C ASN A 225 -14.81 0.78 20.86
N TRP A 226 -14.19 -0.14 20.13
CA TRP A 226 -13.81 0.08 18.74
C TRP A 226 -15.05 0.22 17.85
N ARG A 227 -15.02 1.21 16.96
CA ARG A 227 -16.14 1.58 16.07
C ARG A 227 -15.78 1.43 14.60
N GLY A 228 -14.68 0.72 14.32
CA GLY A 228 -14.13 0.53 13.00
C GLY A 228 -13.35 -0.78 12.89
N SER A 229 -13.00 -1.14 11.66
CA SER A 229 -12.50 -2.47 11.33
C SER A 229 -10.99 -2.66 11.50
N ASN A 230 -10.20 -1.61 11.72
CA ASN A 230 -8.74 -1.70 11.89
C ASN A 230 -7.99 -2.40 10.73
N ARG A 231 -8.48 -2.32 9.49
CA ARG A 231 -7.89 -3.07 8.36
C ARG A 231 -6.42 -2.74 8.09
N LEU A 232 -5.96 -1.54 8.46
CA LEU A 232 -4.54 -1.19 8.32
C LEU A 232 -3.69 -1.90 9.37
N GLY A 233 -4.20 -2.03 10.59
CA GLY A 233 -3.56 -2.82 11.63
C GLY A 233 -3.41 -4.29 11.24
N GLU A 234 -4.49 -4.91 10.75
CA GLU A 234 -4.48 -6.28 10.24
C GLU A 234 -3.45 -6.46 9.10
N ALA A 235 -3.37 -5.51 8.17
CA ALA A 235 -2.37 -5.56 7.11
C ALA A 235 -0.92 -5.49 7.63
N HIS A 236 -0.67 -4.76 8.72
CA HIS A 236 0.63 -4.74 9.38
C HIS A 236 0.91 -6.05 10.13
N ASP A 237 -0.10 -6.67 10.76
CA ASP A 237 0.04 -7.97 11.42
C ASP A 237 0.49 -9.03 10.41
N ASP A 238 -0.19 -9.11 9.27
CA ASP A 238 0.12 -10.05 8.18
C ASP A 238 1.52 -9.79 7.59
N ALA A 239 1.82 -8.54 7.26
CA ALA A 239 3.11 -8.17 6.69
C ALA A 239 4.27 -8.48 7.66
N ALA A 240 4.09 -8.20 8.95
CA ALA A 240 5.10 -8.50 9.97
C ALA A 240 5.28 -10.02 10.13
N GLY A 241 4.21 -10.80 10.04
CA GLY A 241 4.26 -12.27 10.00
C GLY A 241 5.11 -12.79 8.83
N MET A 242 4.88 -12.28 7.62
CA MET A 242 5.63 -12.65 6.41
C MET A 242 7.12 -12.28 6.53
N VAL A 243 7.42 -11.07 7.03
CA VAL A 243 8.81 -10.61 7.22
C VAL A 243 9.55 -11.49 8.24
N ARG A 244 8.92 -11.83 9.38
CA ARG A 244 9.51 -12.74 10.37
C ARG A 244 9.70 -14.17 9.85
N ALA A 245 8.79 -14.67 9.02
CA ALA A 245 8.93 -15.98 8.40
C ALA A 245 10.14 -16.02 7.45
N LYS A 246 10.28 -15.00 6.59
CA LYS A 246 11.39 -14.88 5.65
C LYS A 246 12.76 -14.81 6.34
N THR A 247 12.87 -14.08 7.45
CA THR A 247 14.13 -13.97 8.21
C THR A 247 14.55 -15.30 8.83
N ARG A 248 13.62 -16.09 9.38
CA ARG A 248 13.93 -17.42 9.93
C ARG A 248 14.43 -18.38 8.85
N SER A 249 13.81 -18.39 7.67
CA SER A 249 14.23 -19.24 6.55
C SER A 249 15.56 -18.83 5.90
N SER A 250 16.09 -17.64 6.21
CA SER A 250 17.42 -17.21 5.74
C SER A 250 18.55 -17.50 6.74
N GLU A 251 18.19 -17.90 7.97
CA GLU A 251 19.13 -18.25 9.04
C GLU A 251 19.35 -19.78 9.14
N GLU A 252 18.52 -20.57 8.45
CA GLU A 252 18.62 -22.04 8.26
C GLU A 252 19.36 -22.38 6.96
#